data_AF-A0A518EXR6-F1
#
_entry.id   AF-A0A518EXR6-F1
#
_cell.length_a   1.000
_cell.length_b   1.000
_cell.length_c   1.000
_cell.angle_alpha   90.00
_cell.angle_beta   90.00
_cell.angle_gamma   90.00
#
_symmetry.space_group_name_H-M   'P 1'
#
loop_
_entity.id
_entity.type
_entity.pdbx_description
1 polymer ?
#
loop_
_entity_poly.entity_id
_entity_poly.type
_entity_poly.pdbx_seq_one_letter_code
_entity_poly.pdbx_strand_id
1 'polypeptide(L)'
;MNDQRARNQKPRATQFPTQGKPCWRFYRGSSRVRLALLFFASAAATPAPLLGTPQPQEAVRSTPEKIVQDASAAYLAGSYLDSAKLYASCLEQVTGSARRSNAYNAACSFALAGSLNEAFEMLSIAIQAGFIDVAHLEVDSDLTALRDDSRWASMIKDAESRAGEDKRRWGGAAFKTPWTPELTESERLAGLSLIWAEARYGFPNFDQVPDLDWDAAYVAMIPRVLQADTTVRYYRLLKEFIGLLRDGHCSVTPPRVAEVYEASGCIPPLLTDLVQGKVVVEKALGQEFLDAGIRRGDEVLSLDGVSISQYAANAIKPLQASSTAHYLDRITYHWRLLEGPVGPVTLEFRRRDGQVVQVESRRIAGDEWSTVPVKRDPSPPSYAFEMRGDDIAYVQLGTFGDASVTARFSRDFAEISKAQALIIDLRDNGGGSSGVGWDILAHLTDRPFEVTSWRTLRYSAVQRAWGHATEYEEHSGHMWPADDSAHFKGPVAVLIGNHTFSAAEDFVAAFKVLDRGLLVGEPTGGSTGQPLAFDLPGGGWARITVKRDLYPNGTDFVGVGIHPDVLVEPTIDEYAERLDVTWRRAAELLLAD
;
A
#
# COMPACT_ATOMS: atom_id res chain seq x y z
N MET A 1 39.84 15.74 -36.72
CA MET A 1 39.81 16.87 -35.76
C MET A 1 38.37 17.37 -35.73
N ASN A 2 37.49 16.63 -35.02
CA ASN A 2 36.80 17.03 -33.76
C ASN A 2 35.94 18.29 -33.95
N ASP A 3 34.69 18.21 -34.38
CA ASP A 3 33.49 17.56 -33.81
C ASP A 3 33.00 18.24 -32.50
N GLN A 4 32.02 19.13 -32.68
CA GLN A 4 31.33 19.87 -31.63
C GLN A 4 30.19 19.00 -31.06
N ARG A 5 30.42 18.39 -29.90
CA ARG A 5 29.36 17.77 -29.10
C ARG A 5 28.63 18.84 -28.28
N ALA A 6 27.43 19.17 -28.73
CA ALA A 6 26.42 19.86 -27.93
C ALA A 6 26.02 19.00 -26.73
N ARG A 7 26.11 19.60 -25.54
CA ARG A 7 25.63 19.03 -24.26
C ARG A 7 24.11 19.13 -24.23
N ASN A 8 23.40 18.01 -24.41
CA ASN A 8 22.01 17.89 -23.96
C ASN A 8 22.00 17.36 -22.52
N GLN A 9 21.80 18.29 -21.57
CA GLN A 9 21.44 17.96 -20.20
C GLN A 9 20.03 17.34 -20.19
N LYS A 10 19.93 16.13 -19.64
CA LYS A 10 18.66 15.45 -19.35
C LYS A 10 17.79 16.29 -18.40
N PRO A 11 16.47 16.34 -18.54
CA PRO A 11 15.60 16.83 -17.48
C PRO A 11 15.67 15.85 -16.31
N ARG A 12 16.11 16.33 -15.14
CA ARG A 12 15.89 15.66 -13.86
C ARG A 12 14.38 15.58 -13.63
N ALA A 13 13.89 14.41 -13.22
CA ALA A 13 12.55 14.27 -12.69
C ALA A 13 12.37 15.26 -11.54
N THR A 14 11.59 16.31 -11.78
CA THR A 14 11.17 17.29 -10.79
C THR A 14 10.18 16.60 -9.86
N GLN A 15 10.62 16.31 -8.64
CA GLN A 15 9.72 16.17 -7.50
C GLN A 15 9.02 17.53 -7.34
N PHE A 16 7.71 17.55 -7.56
CA PHE A 16 6.90 18.74 -7.30
C PHE A 16 6.73 18.91 -5.78
N PRO A 17 6.81 20.16 -5.27
CA PRO A 17 6.60 20.43 -3.86
C PRO A 17 5.12 20.22 -3.51
N THR A 18 4.84 19.25 -2.65
CA THR A 18 3.54 19.10 -2.00
C THR A 18 3.35 20.26 -1.03
N GLN A 19 2.23 20.99 -1.13
CA GLN A 19 1.80 21.89 -0.06
C GLN A 19 1.50 21.06 1.20
N GLY A 20 2.08 21.46 2.33
CA GLY A 20 2.11 20.71 3.59
C GLY A 20 0.72 20.34 4.14
N LYS A 21 0.57 19.06 4.47
CA LYS A 21 -0.47 18.49 5.34
C LYS A 21 0.19 17.37 6.15
N PRO A 22 -0.25 17.13 7.40
CA PRO A 22 0.59 16.59 8.47
C PRO A 22 1.02 15.13 8.24
N CYS A 23 2.19 14.80 8.77
CA CYS A 23 2.78 13.46 8.79
C CYS A 23 2.03 12.50 9.74
N TRP A 24 0.85 12.01 9.32
CA TRP A 24 0.16 10.88 9.96
C TRP A 24 0.92 9.57 9.73
N ARG A 25 2.03 9.35 10.47
CA ARG A 25 2.73 8.06 10.42
C ARG A 25 2.93 7.37 11.75
N PHE A 26 2.55 8.00 12.85
CA PHE A 26 2.93 7.44 14.12
C PHE A 26 1.97 7.87 15.25
N TYR A 27 0.83 7.20 15.37
CA TYR A 27 0.19 7.10 16.68
C TYR A 27 0.07 5.63 17.06
N ARG A 28 0.49 5.34 18.28
CA ARG A 28 0.64 4.01 18.89
C ARG A 28 0.22 4.15 20.35
N GLY A 29 -0.84 3.47 20.77
CA GLY A 29 -1.27 3.41 22.16
C GLY A 29 -1.34 1.95 22.60
N SER A 30 -0.52 1.55 23.57
CA SER A 30 -0.58 0.24 24.21
C SER A 30 -1.23 0.35 25.60
N SER A 31 -2.36 -0.32 25.76
CA SER A 31 -3.06 -0.43 27.04
C SER A 31 -2.40 -1.51 27.91
N ARG A 32 -1.96 -1.13 29.12
CA ARG A 32 -1.41 -2.05 30.12
C ARG A 32 -2.47 -3.06 30.58
N VAL A 33 -2.23 -4.35 30.39
CA VAL A 33 -2.95 -5.44 31.04
C VAL A 33 -2.67 -5.37 32.55
N ARG A 34 -3.71 -5.15 33.37
CA ARG A 34 -3.62 -5.35 34.83
C ARG A 34 -3.80 -6.83 35.13
N LEU A 35 -2.72 -7.49 35.52
CA LEU A 35 -2.74 -8.83 36.12
C LEU A 35 -3.38 -8.72 37.51
N ALA A 36 -4.58 -9.27 37.70
CA ALA A 36 -5.21 -9.38 39.01
C ALA A 36 -4.63 -10.61 39.75
N LEU A 37 -3.72 -10.38 40.68
CA LEU A 37 -3.29 -11.37 41.68
C LEU A 37 -4.34 -11.44 42.79
N LEU A 38 -5.12 -12.53 42.82
CA LEU A 38 -6.02 -12.87 43.91
C LEU A 38 -5.20 -13.41 45.09
N PHE A 39 -5.05 -12.61 46.15
CA PHE A 39 -4.68 -13.09 47.48
C PHE A 39 -5.92 -13.10 48.38
N PHE A 40 -6.26 -14.28 48.90
CA PHE A 40 -7.24 -14.46 49.97
C PHE A 40 -6.65 -13.95 51.30
N ALA A 41 -7.33 -13.00 51.95
CA ALA A 41 -7.12 -12.69 53.36
C ALA A 41 -8.44 -12.28 54.02
N SER A 42 -8.58 -12.74 55.27
CA SER A 42 -9.81 -12.92 56.03
C SER A 42 -10.53 -11.64 56.48
N ALA A 43 -11.84 -11.77 56.61
CA ALA A 43 -12.77 -10.80 57.15
C ALA A 43 -12.46 -10.42 58.62
N ALA A 44 -12.46 -9.11 58.89
CA ALA A 44 -12.78 -8.54 60.20
C ALA A 44 -13.53 -7.21 59.98
N ALA A 45 -14.71 -7.10 60.57
CA ALA A 45 -15.60 -5.95 60.48
C ALA A 45 -15.21 -4.85 61.49
N THR A 46 -15.26 -3.58 61.08
CA THR A 46 -15.44 -2.39 61.94
C THR A 46 -15.65 -1.11 61.10
N PRO A 47 -16.19 -0.01 61.67
CA PRO A 47 -17.48 0.57 61.30
C PRO A 47 -17.42 1.75 60.30
N ALA A 48 -18.59 2.10 59.75
CA ALA A 48 -18.78 3.23 58.86
C ALA A 48 -18.37 4.58 59.50
N PRO A 49 -17.60 5.44 58.79
CA PRO A 49 -17.48 6.84 59.14
C PRO A 49 -18.44 7.72 58.33
N LEU A 50 -18.82 8.78 59.02
CA LEU A 50 -19.77 9.85 58.70
C LEU A 50 -19.53 10.57 57.37
N LEU A 51 -20.63 11.09 56.83
CA LEU A 51 -20.74 12.08 55.75
C LEU A 51 -19.61 13.12 55.80
N GLY A 52 -18.65 13.00 54.88
CA GLY A 52 -17.61 13.97 54.61
C GLY A 52 -17.97 14.81 53.38
N THR A 53 -17.73 16.11 53.49
CA THR A 53 -17.82 17.19 52.49
C THR A 53 -17.49 16.80 51.04
N PRO A 54 -18.10 17.45 50.02
CA PRO A 54 -17.84 17.15 48.61
C PRO A 54 -16.34 17.33 48.32
N GLN A 55 -15.71 16.26 47.83
CA GLN A 55 -14.38 16.37 47.24
C GLN A 55 -14.45 17.33 46.04
N PRO A 56 -13.41 18.15 45.80
CA PRO A 56 -13.32 18.92 44.57
C PRO A 56 -13.42 17.93 43.41
N GLN A 57 -14.29 18.20 42.44
CA GLN A 57 -14.27 17.48 41.17
C GLN A 57 -12.84 17.59 40.62
N GLU A 58 -12.08 16.50 40.66
CA GLU A 58 -10.85 16.39 39.88
C GLU A 58 -11.27 16.62 38.42
N ALA A 59 -10.78 17.71 37.83
CA ALA A 59 -10.94 17.96 36.42
C ALA A 59 -10.47 16.70 35.68
N VAL A 60 -11.37 16.06 34.94
CA VAL A 60 -11.06 14.88 34.11
C VAL A 60 -9.95 15.30 33.15
N ARG A 61 -8.70 14.93 33.46
CA ARG A 61 -7.57 15.19 32.55
C ARG A 61 -7.86 14.43 31.26
N SER A 62 -7.89 15.15 30.13
CA SER A 62 -8.03 14.56 28.81
C SER A 62 -6.93 13.52 28.59
N THR A 63 -7.29 12.36 28.06
CA THR A 63 -6.31 11.31 27.77
C THR A 63 -5.34 11.76 26.66
N PRO A 64 -4.10 11.23 26.62
CA PRO A 64 -3.15 11.56 25.55
C PRO A 64 -3.73 11.34 24.15
N GLU A 65 -4.55 10.31 23.97
CA GLU A 65 -5.25 9.99 22.71
C GLU A 65 -6.15 11.16 22.28
N LYS A 66 -6.97 11.67 23.22
CA LYS A 66 -7.88 12.77 22.95
C LYS A 66 -7.13 14.07 22.66
N ILE A 67 -6.05 14.35 23.40
CA ILE A 67 -5.19 15.51 23.16
C ILE A 67 -4.58 15.46 21.76
N VAL A 68 -4.10 14.28 21.34
CA VAL A 68 -3.54 14.10 19.99
C VAL A 68 -4.62 14.31 18.92
N GLN A 69 -5.83 13.78 19.09
CA GLN A 69 -6.95 14.04 18.17
C GLN A 69 -7.28 15.53 18.06
N ASP A 70 -7.31 16.25 19.18
CA ASP A 70 -7.60 17.68 19.17
C ASP A 70 -6.45 18.49 18.53
N ALA A 71 -5.19 18.08 18.77
CA ALA A 71 -4.02 18.65 18.10
C ALA A 71 -4.09 18.47 16.58
N SER A 72 -4.51 17.28 16.16
CA SER A 72 -4.71 16.88 14.77
C SER A 72 -5.72 17.78 14.07
N ALA A 73 -6.88 17.98 14.69
CA ALA A 73 -7.95 18.82 14.17
C ALA A 73 -7.48 20.29 14.05
N ALA A 74 -6.79 20.80 15.08
CA ALA A 74 -6.23 22.15 15.04
C ALA A 74 -5.20 22.33 13.90
N TYR A 75 -4.39 21.32 13.63
CA TYR A 75 -3.45 21.35 12.50
C TYR A 75 -4.19 21.50 11.17
N LEU A 76 -5.18 20.64 10.94
CA LEU A 76 -5.95 20.61 9.69
C LEU A 76 -6.75 21.90 9.47
N ALA A 77 -7.18 22.55 10.55
CA ALA A 77 -7.81 23.87 10.52
C ALA A 77 -6.83 25.04 10.25
N GLY A 78 -5.52 24.77 10.14
CA GLY A 78 -4.49 25.80 9.99
C GLY A 78 -4.14 26.52 11.30
N SER A 79 -4.68 26.08 12.43
CA SER A 79 -4.39 26.58 13.78
C SER A 79 -3.10 25.95 14.32
N TYR A 80 -1.99 26.15 13.61
CA TYR A 80 -0.73 25.43 13.85
C TYR A 80 -0.16 25.66 15.26
N LEU A 81 -0.29 26.86 15.82
CA LEU A 81 0.20 27.14 17.18
C LEU A 81 -0.57 26.34 18.25
N ASP A 82 -1.88 26.20 18.09
CA ASP A 82 -2.72 25.45 19.04
C ASP A 82 -2.47 23.94 18.89
N SER A 83 -2.35 23.46 17.65
CA SER A 83 -1.88 22.10 17.35
C SER A 83 -0.57 21.79 18.07
N ALA A 84 0.42 22.67 17.92
CA ALA A 84 1.75 22.47 18.49
C ALA A 84 1.72 22.35 20.02
N LYS A 85 0.97 23.24 20.69
CA LYS A 85 0.80 23.23 22.14
C LYS A 85 0.08 21.98 22.63
N LEU A 86 -0.95 21.52 21.92
CA LEU A 86 -1.67 20.30 22.26
C LEU A 86 -0.74 19.08 22.17
N TYR A 87 -0.02 18.91 21.05
CA TYR A 87 0.97 17.84 20.92
C TYR A 87 2.03 17.88 22.03
N ALA A 88 2.60 19.06 22.31
CA ALA A 88 3.60 19.23 23.36
C ALA A 88 3.06 18.89 24.76
N SER A 89 1.80 19.24 25.06
CA SER A 89 1.18 19.08 26.38
C SER A 89 1.04 17.62 26.85
N CYS A 90 1.03 16.67 25.93
CA CYS A 90 0.89 15.25 26.25
C CYS A 90 2.22 14.50 26.33
N LEU A 91 3.37 15.13 26.01
CA LEU A 91 4.64 14.43 25.87
C LEU A 91 5.11 13.73 27.16
N GLU A 92 4.84 14.31 28.33
CA GLU A 92 5.17 13.70 29.63
C GLU A 92 4.31 12.48 29.97
N GLN A 93 3.15 12.35 29.31
CA GLN A 93 2.20 11.25 29.54
C GLN A 93 2.49 10.04 28.62
N VAL A 94 3.39 10.19 27.64
CA VAL A 94 3.69 9.17 26.64
C VAL A 94 5.19 8.83 26.60
N THR A 95 5.52 7.62 26.15
CA THR A 95 6.92 7.15 26.01
C THR A 95 7.12 6.45 24.67
N GLY A 96 8.39 6.18 24.31
CA GLY A 96 8.73 5.42 23.11
C GLY A 96 8.22 6.07 21.83
N SER A 97 7.53 5.30 20.99
CA SER A 97 7.00 5.75 19.70
C SER A 97 6.04 6.93 19.86
N ALA A 98 5.08 6.88 20.79
CA ALA A 98 4.10 7.94 20.95
C ALA A 98 4.76 9.29 21.30
N ARG A 99 5.78 9.26 22.17
CA ARG A 99 6.56 10.47 22.50
C ARG A 99 7.31 11.02 21.29
N ARG A 100 7.97 10.14 20.53
CA ARG A 100 8.71 10.50 19.31
C ARG A 100 7.83 11.24 18.31
N SER A 101 6.65 10.72 18.09
CA SER A 101 5.71 11.18 17.07
C SER A 101 5.01 12.46 17.44
N ASN A 102 4.53 12.55 18.67
CA ASN A 102 3.89 13.76 19.17
C ASN A 102 4.90 14.91 19.20
N ALA A 103 6.16 14.63 19.56
CA ALA A 103 7.22 15.64 19.52
C ALA A 103 7.54 16.07 18.08
N TYR A 104 7.58 15.12 17.13
CA TYR A 104 7.75 15.45 15.71
C TYR A 104 6.61 16.32 15.18
N ASN A 105 5.36 15.93 15.42
CA ASN A 105 4.19 16.68 14.98
C ASN A 105 4.10 18.07 15.63
N ALA A 106 4.50 18.18 16.91
CA ALA A 106 4.65 19.47 17.58
C ALA A 106 5.71 20.34 16.88
N ALA A 107 6.85 19.76 16.50
CA ALA A 107 7.91 20.48 15.78
C ALA A 107 7.43 21.04 14.43
N CYS A 108 6.76 20.21 13.62
CA CYS A 108 6.15 20.65 12.35
C CYS A 108 5.13 21.77 12.57
N SER A 109 4.25 21.61 13.56
CA SER A 109 3.23 22.60 13.89
C SER A 109 3.84 23.94 14.36
N PHE A 110 4.86 23.90 15.23
CA PHE A 110 5.57 25.11 15.66
C PHE A 110 6.32 25.78 14.50
N ALA A 111 6.94 25.00 13.61
CA ALA A 111 7.64 25.54 12.45
C ALA A 111 6.68 26.29 11.51
N LEU A 112 5.52 25.70 11.20
CA LEU A 112 4.47 26.35 10.40
C LEU A 112 3.85 27.58 11.09
N ALA A 113 3.80 27.58 12.43
CA ALA A 113 3.38 28.74 13.21
C ALA A 113 4.45 29.86 13.31
N GLY A 114 5.67 29.63 12.80
CA GLY A 114 6.80 30.56 12.91
C GLY A 114 7.51 30.55 14.26
N SER A 115 7.16 29.63 15.16
CA SER A 115 7.76 29.44 16.49
C SER A 115 9.02 28.57 16.40
N LEU A 116 10.08 29.09 15.78
CA LEU A 116 11.25 28.29 15.43
C LEU A 116 12.00 27.72 16.65
N ASN A 117 12.01 28.42 17.78
CA ASN A 117 12.70 27.94 19.00
C ASN A 117 12.04 26.69 19.58
N GLU A 118 10.73 26.75 19.74
CA GLU A 118 9.89 25.65 20.19
C GLU A 118 9.93 24.49 19.19
N ALA A 119 9.96 24.80 17.88
CA ALA A 119 10.11 23.78 16.85
C ALA A 119 11.43 23.00 16.98
N PHE A 120 12.56 23.69 17.19
CA PHE A 120 13.84 23.03 17.43
C PHE A 120 13.87 22.22 18.73
N GLU A 121 13.23 22.70 19.80
CA GLU A 121 13.12 21.96 21.05
C GLU A 121 12.35 20.65 20.86
N MET A 122 11.18 20.73 20.22
CA MET A 122 10.35 19.55 19.95
C MET A 122 11.04 18.57 19.00
N LEU A 123 11.74 19.07 17.98
CA LEU A 123 12.50 18.23 17.06
C LEU A 123 13.64 17.50 17.77
N SER A 124 14.31 18.16 18.72
CA SER A 124 15.32 17.52 19.57
C SER A 124 14.72 16.38 20.40
N ILE A 125 13.55 16.60 21.01
CA ILE A 125 12.84 15.56 21.78
C ILE A 125 12.47 14.38 20.87
N ALA A 126 12.00 14.64 19.65
CA ALA A 126 11.68 13.60 18.68
C ALA A 126 12.91 12.75 18.33
N ILE A 127 14.04 13.39 18.02
CA ILE A 127 15.31 12.73 17.69
C ILE A 127 15.83 11.92 18.88
N GLN A 128 15.78 12.47 20.10
CA GLN A 128 16.17 11.76 21.32
C GLN A 128 15.26 10.55 21.61
N ALA A 129 13.98 10.62 21.25
CA ALA A 129 13.04 9.51 21.32
C ALA A 129 13.16 8.51 20.15
N GLY A 130 14.12 8.71 19.24
CA GLY A 130 14.47 7.79 18.16
C GLY A 130 13.90 8.16 16.78
N PHE A 131 13.53 9.41 16.53
CA PHE A 131 13.23 9.89 15.18
C PHE A 131 14.55 10.07 14.41
N ILE A 132 14.94 9.05 13.64
CA ILE A 132 16.24 8.96 12.97
C ILE A 132 16.15 8.97 11.43
N ASP A 133 14.96 9.23 10.88
CA ASP A 133 14.74 9.34 9.44
C ASP A 133 15.21 10.71 8.93
N VAL A 134 16.52 10.83 8.76
CA VAL A 134 17.18 12.07 8.31
C VAL A 134 16.67 12.50 6.93
N ALA A 135 16.45 11.55 6.02
CA ALA A 135 15.97 11.85 4.68
C ALA A 135 14.58 12.51 4.74
N HIS A 136 13.70 12.03 5.62
CA HIS A 136 12.39 12.67 5.84
C HIS A 136 12.52 14.10 6.40
N LEU A 137 13.38 14.32 7.40
CA LEU A 137 13.62 15.66 7.96
C LEU A 137 14.04 16.68 6.89
N GLU A 138 14.85 16.25 5.93
CA GLU A 138 15.37 17.11 4.86
C GLU A 138 14.34 17.42 3.77
N VAL A 139 13.27 16.65 3.64
CA VAL A 139 12.25 16.84 2.58
C VAL A 139 10.91 17.31 3.10
N ASP A 140 10.59 17.12 4.38
CA ASP A 140 9.32 17.56 4.99
C ASP A 140 9.14 19.08 4.88
N SER A 141 8.12 19.49 4.12
CA SER A 141 7.82 20.89 3.83
C SER A 141 7.51 21.70 5.08
N ASP A 142 6.97 21.08 6.13
CA ASP A 142 6.57 21.79 7.36
C ASP A 142 7.80 22.34 8.09
N LEU A 143 8.94 21.67 7.94
CA LEU A 143 10.22 22.06 8.54
C LEU A 143 11.04 23.02 7.67
N THR A 144 10.52 23.47 6.51
CA THR A 144 11.26 24.33 5.57
C THR A 144 11.84 25.57 6.26
N ALA A 145 11.05 26.21 7.15
CA ALA A 145 11.47 27.40 7.89
C ALA A 145 12.67 27.17 8.84
N LEU A 146 12.96 25.91 9.20
CA LEU A 146 14.09 25.57 10.06
C LEU A 146 15.41 25.40 9.30
N ARG A 147 15.36 25.09 7.99
CA ARG A 147 16.54 24.62 7.23
C ARG A 147 17.61 25.70 7.02
N ASP A 148 17.20 26.97 6.99
CA ASP A 148 18.10 28.11 6.86
C ASP A 148 18.63 28.61 8.22
N ASP A 149 18.12 28.08 9.34
CA ASP A 149 18.60 28.44 10.68
C ASP A 149 19.93 27.72 10.99
N SER A 150 20.86 28.43 11.61
CA SER A 150 22.20 27.92 11.97
C SER A 150 22.19 26.66 12.84
N ARG A 151 21.10 26.39 13.58
CA ARG A 151 20.95 25.18 14.42
C ARG A 151 20.65 23.92 13.60
N TRP A 152 20.11 24.05 12.39
CA TRP A 152 19.67 22.92 11.57
C TRP A 152 20.77 21.90 11.32
N ALA A 153 21.95 22.36 10.89
CA ALA A 153 23.08 21.48 10.62
C ALA A 153 23.50 20.65 11.85
N SER A 154 23.42 21.23 13.06
CA SER A 154 23.70 20.50 14.29
C SER A 154 22.59 19.49 14.62
N MET A 155 21.34 19.83 14.36
CA MET A 155 20.19 18.94 14.59
C MET A 155 20.26 17.70 13.68
N ILE A 156 20.53 17.91 12.38
CA ILE A 156 20.71 16.83 11.42
C ILE A 156 21.88 15.93 11.82
N LYS A 157 23.00 16.52 12.26
CA LYS A 157 24.15 15.74 12.72
C LYS A 157 23.83 14.86 13.94
N ASP A 158 23.02 15.32 14.89
CA ASP A 158 22.58 14.49 16.03
C ASP A 158 21.68 13.34 15.54
N ALA A 159 20.72 13.63 14.66
CA ALA A 159 19.87 12.61 14.04
C ALA A 159 20.70 11.56 13.28
N GLU A 160 21.69 11.99 12.48
CA GLU A 160 22.61 11.11 11.76
C GLU A 160 23.46 10.25 12.70
N SER A 161 23.98 10.85 13.78
CA SER A 161 24.78 10.14 14.78
C SER A 161 23.97 9.02 15.44
N ARG A 162 22.72 9.32 15.81
CA ARG A 162 21.79 8.34 16.40
C ARG A 162 21.37 7.28 15.39
N ALA A 163 21.13 7.68 14.14
CA ALA A 163 20.89 6.75 13.04
C ALA A 163 22.09 5.82 12.80
N GLY A 164 23.31 6.26 13.14
CA GLY A 164 24.55 5.50 12.95
C GLY A 164 24.54 4.12 13.62
N GLU A 165 23.90 3.98 14.78
CA GLU A 165 23.80 2.67 15.44
C GLU A 165 22.92 1.69 14.68
N ASP A 166 21.77 2.16 14.20
CA ASP A 166 20.84 1.38 13.41
C ASP A 166 21.38 1.12 12.00
N LYS A 167 22.08 2.08 11.39
CA LYS A 167 22.78 1.92 10.10
C LYS A 167 23.89 0.87 10.15
N ARG A 168 24.45 0.56 11.33
CA ARG A 168 25.37 -0.59 11.51
C ARG A 168 24.65 -1.94 11.45
N ARG A 169 23.36 -1.97 11.77
CA ARG A 169 22.54 -3.20 11.77
C ARG A 169 21.76 -3.38 10.46
N TRP A 170 21.23 -2.29 9.92
CA TRP A 170 20.27 -2.27 8.82
C TRP A 170 20.75 -1.39 7.68
N GLY A 171 20.46 -1.79 6.44
CA GLY A 171 20.76 -0.96 5.25
C GLY A 171 22.24 -0.71 4.98
N GLY A 172 23.12 -1.61 5.45
CA GLY A 172 24.56 -1.49 5.28
C GLY A 172 24.97 -1.40 3.81
N ALA A 173 25.96 -0.56 3.50
CA ALA A 173 26.41 -0.29 2.13
C ALA A 173 26.88 -1.55 1.37
N ALA A 174 27.26 -2.62 2.08
CA ALA A 174 27.65 -3.89 1.49
C ALA A 174 26.54 -4.58 0.68
N PHE A 175 25.26 -4.28 0.95
CA PHE A 175 24.13 -4.81 0.18
C PHE A 175 23.75 -3.93 -1.02
N LYS A 176 24.34 -2.73 -1.14
CA LYS A 176 24.01 -1.74 -2.19
C LYS A 176 25.00 -1.79 -3.35
N THR A 177 25.26 -3.00 -3.87
CA THR A 177 26.20 -3.16 -4.98
C THR A 177 25.54 -2.78 -6.30
N PRO A 178 26.28 -2.16 -7.25
CA PRO A 178 25.73 -1.78 -8.55
C PRO A 178 25.38 -3.03 -9.37
N TRP A 179 24.54 -2.84 -10.38
CA TRP A 179 24.25 -3.91 -11.33
C TRP A 179 25.52 -4.37 -12.07
N THR A 180 25.65 -5.69 -12.20
CA THR A 180 26.58 -6.37 -13.10
C THR A 180 25.83 -7.51 -13.81
N PRO A 181 26.26 -7.95 -15.01
CA PRO A 181 25.66 -9.12 -15.67
C PRO A 181 25.72 -10.39 -14.82
N GLU A 182 26.79 -10.52 -14.05
CA GLU A 182 27.08 -11.64 -13.15
C GLU A 182 27.52 -11.07 -11.79
N LEU A 183 26.71 -11.28 -10.76
CA LEU A 183 27.10 -11.00 -9.38
C LEU A 183 28.11 -12.03 -8.86
N THR A 184 28.80 -11.74 -7.76
CA THR A 184 29.58 -12.76 -7.05
C THR A 184 28.67 -13.71 -6.28
N GLU A 185 29.17 -14.91 -5.94
CA GLU A 185 28.45 -15.85 -5.08
C GLU A 185 28.07 -15.23 -3.73
N SER A 186 28.98 -14.43 -3.16
CA SER A 186 28.77 -13.76 -1.87
C SER A 186 27.63 -12.75 -1.95
N GLU A 187 27.56 -11.94 -3.01
CA GLU A 187 26.44 -11.00 -3.22
C GLU A 187 25.11 -11.72 -3.40
N ARG A 188 25.08 -12.79 -4.20
CA ARG A 188 23.86 -13.60 -4.40
C ARG A 188 23.36 -14.20 -3.09
N LEU A 189 24.24 -14.81 -2.31
CA LEU A 189 23.88 -15.37 -1.00
C LEU A 189 23.43 -14.30 -0.02
N ALA A 190 24.10 -13.14 -0.02
CA ALA A 190 23.77 -12.02 0.86
C ALA A 190 22.33 -11.53 0.63
N GLY A 191 21.90 -11.34 -0.63
CA GLY A 191 20.53 -10.92 -0.92
C GLY A 191 19.47 -11.95 -0.55
N LEU A 192 19.72 -13.24 -0.78
CA LEU A 192 18.83 -14.32 -0.31
C LEU A 192 18.72 -14.33 1.21
N SER A 193 19.85 -14.22 1.90
CA SER A 193 19.92 -14.22 3.37
C SER A 193 19.17 -13.02 3.97
N LEU A 194 19.23 -11.87 3.30
CA LEU A 194 18.54 -10.66 3.74
C LEU A 194 17.02 -10.83 3.66
N ILE A 195 16.48 -11.32 2.53
CA ILE A 195 15.04 -11.61 2.39
C ILE A 195 14.58 -12.61 3.46
N TRP A 196 15.36 -13.67 3.67
CA TRP A 196 15.06 -14.66 4.71
C TRP A 196 14.98 -14.02 6.11
N ALA A 197 15.96 -13.18 6.47
CA ALA A 197 16.03 -12.55 7.78
C ALA A 197 14.90 -11.53 7.99
N GLU A 198 14.65 -10.65 7.02
CA GLU A 198 13.60 -9.62 7.11
C GLU A 198 12.21 -10.26 7.27
N ALA A 199 11.93 -11.32 6.50
CA ALA A 199 10.69 -12.09 6.68
C ALA A 199 10.62 -12.77 8.05
N ARG A 200 11.70 -13.45 8.47
CA ARG A 200 11.75 -14.19 9.74
C ARG A 200 11.38 -13.33 10.95
N TYR A 201 11.83 -12.07 10.98
CA TYR A 201 11.61 -11.19 12.13
C TYR A 201 10.44 -10.23 11.95
N GLY A 202 10.09 -9.88 10.71
CA GLY A 202 9.11 -8.83 10.42
C GLY A 202 7.76 -9.31 9.93
N PHE A 203 7.68 -10.48 9.27
CA PHE A 203 6.49 -10.89 8.53
C PHE A 203 5.35 -11.40 9.43
N PRO A 204 4.23 -10.68 9.55
CA PRO A 204 3.20 -10.99 10.54
C PRO A 204 2.22 -12.09 10.10
N ASN A 205 2.31 -12.57 8.85
CA ASN A 205 1.31 -13.41 8.20
C ASN A 205 1.75 -14.87 7.99
N PHE A 206 2.70 -15.38 8.79
CA PHE A 206 3.08 -16.80 8.72
C PHE A 206 1.93 -17.77 9.04
N ASP A 207 0.90 -17.31 9.78
CA ASP A 207 -0.35 -18.05 9.99
C ASP A 207 -1.11 -18.35 8.69
N GLN A 208 -0.89 -17.56 7.62
CA GLN A 208 -1.52 -17.74 6.30
C GLN A 208 -0.76 -18.73 5.40
N VAL A 209 0.43 -19.17 5.84
CA VAL A 209 1.27 -20.16 5.14
C VAL A 209 1.69 -21.29 6.11
N PRO A 210 0.73 -22.02 6.71
CA PRO A 210 1.01 -22.96 7.79
C PRO A 210 1.92 -24.13 7.39
N ASP A 211 1.97 -24.48 6.10
CA ASP A 211 2.80 -25.55 5.56
C ASP A 211 4.22 -25.08 5.18
N LEU A 212 4.53 -23.78 5.29
CA LEU A 212 5.82 -23.22 4.92
C LEU A 212 6.83 -23.34 6.07
N ASP A 213 7.78 -24.28 5.92
CA ASP A 213 9.02 -24.22 6.68
C ASP A 213 9.98 -23.21 6.02
N TRP A 214 10.01 -22.00 6.58
CA TRP A 214 10.80 -20.89 6.03
C TRP A 214 12.31 -21.14 6.07
N ASP A 215 12.81 -21.80 7.11
CA ASP A 215 14.23 -22.09 7.25
C ASP A 215 14.63 -23.21 6.27
N ALA A 216 13.81 -24.26 6.12
CA ALA A 216 14.05 -25.30 5.12
C ALA A 216 13.99 -24.75 3.68
N ALA A 217 13.02 -23.88 3.38
CA ALA A 217 12.91 -23.21 2.08
C ALA A 217 14.15 -22.37 1.76
N TYR A 218 14.67 -21.63 2.75
CA TYR A 218 15.91 -20.86 2.61
C TYR A 218 17.09 -21.78 2.29
N VAL A 219 17.30 -22.85 3.08
CA VAL A 219 18.39 -23.81 2.86
C VAL A 219 18.31 -24.46 1.48
N ALA A 220 17.10 -24.82 1.02
CA ALA A 220 16.88 -25.40 -0.30
C ALA A 220 17.16 -24.40 -1.44
N MET A 221 16.99 -23.09 -1.21
CA MET A 221 17.21 -22.04 -2.21
C MET A 221 18.70 -21.68 -2.38
N ILE A 222 19.53 -21.82 -1.33
CA ILE A 222 20.96 -21.51 -1.36
C ILE A 222 21.69 -22.10 -2.58
N PRO A 223 21.67 -23.43 -2.84
CA PRO A 223 22.40 -24.00 -3.98
C PRO A 223 21.90 -23.46 -5.32
N ARG A 224 20.61 -23.18 -5.46
CA ARG A 224 20.01 -22.63 -6.70
C ARG A 224 20.52 -21.21 -6.95
N VAL A 225 20.58 -20.38 -5.91
CA VAL A 225 21.04 -18.99 -5.96
C VAL A 225 22.54 -18.92 -6.20
N LEU A 226 23.34 -19.79 -5.57
CA LEU A 226 24.79 -19.85 -5.81
C LEU A 226 25.13 -20.25 -7.26
N GLN A 227 24.37 -21.20 -7.81
CA GLN A 227 24.50 -21.69 -9.19
C GLN A 227 23.87 -20.75 -10.25
N ALA A 228 23.28 -19.62 -9.85
CA ALA A 228 22.72 -18.68 -10.82
C ALA A 228 23.83 -18.05 -11.66
N ASP A 229 23.83 -18.37 -12.95
CA ASP A 229 24.80 -17.96 -13.96
C ASP A 229 24.64 -16.52 -14.42
N THR A 230 23.50 -15.89 -14.13
CA THR A 230 23.25 -14.47 -14.45
C THR A 230 22.53 -13.76 -13.32
N THR A 231 22.72 -12.44 -13.22
CA THR A 231 22.00 -11.57 -12.28
C THR A 231 20.48 -11.62 -12.51
N VAL A 232 20.04 -11.77 -13.76
CA VAL A 232 18.61 -11.94 -14.10
C VAL A 232 18.05 -13.21 -13.48
N ARG A 233 18.75 -14.35 -13.62
CA ARG A 233 18.34 -15.61 -13.01
C ARG A 233 18.32 -15.53 -11.49
N TYR A 234 19.31 -14.86 -10.89
CA TYR A 234 19.33 -14.58 -9.46
C TYR A 234 18.07 -13.86 -8.99
N TYR A 235 17.69 -12.76 -9.63
CA TYR A 235 16.46 -12.03 -9.27
C TYR A 235 15.18 -12.85 -9.50
N ARG A 236 15.14 -13.71 -10.53
CA ARG A 236 14.03 -14.65 -10.73
C ARG A 236 13.91 -15.63 -9.56
N LEU A 237 15.01 -16.21 -9.10
CA LEU A 237 15.02 -17.12 -7.94
C LEU A 237 14.60 -16.42 -6.65
N LEU A 238 14.99 -15.15 -6.46
CA LEU A 238 14.51 -14.37 -5.32
C LEU A 238 13.01 -14.10 -5.38
N LYS A 239 12.45 -13.85 -6.57
CA LYS A 239 11.00 -13.75 -6.77
C LYS A 239 10.29 -15.07 -6.42
N GLU A 240 10.85 -16.21 -6.82
CA GLU A 240 10.32 -17.52 -6.42
C GLU A 240 10.36 -17.72 -4.91
N PHE A 241 11.47 -17.35 -4.26
CA PHE A 241 11.63 -17.49 -2.82
C PHE A 241 10.65 -16.63 -2.03
N ILE A 242 10.55 -15.34 -2.37
CA ILE A 242 9.64 -14.40 -1.70
C ILE A 242 8.17 -14.72 -2.00
N GLY A 243 7.87 -15.31 -3.16
CA GLY A 243 6.54 -15.81 -3.54
C GLY A 243 5.97 -16.84 -2.58
N LEU A 244 6.83 -17.59 -1.89
CA LEU A 244 6.41 -18.57 -0.87
C LEU A 244 5.67 -17.95 0.29
N LEU A 245 5.90 -16.66 0.59
CA LEU A 245 5.20 -15.94 1.67
C LEU A 245 3.73 -15.66 1.37
N ARG A 246 3.30 -15.79 0.10
CA ARG A 246 1.91 -15.59 -0.35
C ARG A 246 1.29 -14.30 0.22
N ASP A 247 1.95 -13.17 -0.01
CA ASP A 247 1.49 -11.87 0.45
C ASP A 247 1.72 -10.79 -0.61
N GLY A 248 0.66 -10.04 -0.97
CA GLY A 248 0.69 -9.06 -2.07
C GLY A 248 1.65 -7.87 -1.86
N HIS A 249 2.07 -7.62 -0.63
CA HIS A 249 3.05 -6.58 -0.28
C HIS A 249 4.48 -7.13 -0.15
N CYS A 250 4.68 -8.44 -0.32
CA CYS A 250 5.99 -9.08 -0.43
C CYS A 250 6.41 -9.17 -1.90
N SER A 251 7.53 -8.57 -2.29
CA SER A 251 7.98 -8.65 -3.70
C SER A 251 9.45 -8.33 -3.86
N VAL A 252 10.06 -8.87 -4.93
CA VAL A 252 11.40 -8.52 -5.39
C VAL A 252 11.30 -7.72 -6.70
N THR A 253 11.91 -6.55 -6.72
CA THR A 253 12.01 -5.68 -7.90
C THR A 253 13.47 -5.64 -8.38
N PRO A 254 13.75 -6.22 -9.57
CA PRO A 254 15.06 -6.13 -10.19
C PRO A 254 15.48 -4.68 -10.52
N PRO A 255 16.77 -4.40 -10.76
CA PRO A 255 17.22 -3.09 -11.20
C PRO A 255 16.60 -2.70 -12.54
N ARG A 256 16.34 -1.41 -12.72
CA ARG A 256 15.77 -0.85 -13.96
C ARG A 256 16.86 -0.60 -15.01
N VAL A 257 17.42 -1.67 -15.55
CA VAL A 257 18.40 -1.65 -16.65
C VAL A 257 17.87 -2.41 -17.87
N ALA A 258 18.36 -2.07 -19.07
CA ALA A 258 17.84 -2.59 -20.33
C ALA A 258 17.97 -4.12 -20.40
N GLU A 259 19.11 -4.65 -19.98
CA GLU A 259 19.44 -6.08 -20.00
C GLU A 259 18.46 -6.91 -19.16
N VAL A 260 18.05 -6.39 -18.01
CA VAL A 260 17.08 -7.06 -17.14
C VAL A 260 15.68 -7.01 -17.73
N TYR A 261 15.31 -5.87 -18.31
CA TYR A 261 14.03 -5.70 -18.99
C TYR A 261 13.93 -6.62 -20.22
N GLU A 262 14.94 -6.64 -21.09
CA GLU A 262 14.99 -7.47 -22.29
C GLU A 262 15.03 -8.96 -21.98
N ALA A 263 15.59 -9.37 -20.84
CA ALA A 263 15.66 -10.78 -20.46
C ALA A 263 14.39 -11.31 -19.78
N SER A 264 13.46 -10.44 -19.34
CA SER A 264 12.33 -10.91 -18.51
C SER A 264 11.03 -10.11 -18.56
N GLY A 265 11.04 -8.85 -19.00
CA GLY A 265 9.91 -7.93 -18.91
C GLY A 265 9.23 -7.59 -20.24
N CYS A 266 9.62 -8.24 -21.34
CA CYS A 266 9.06 -7.98 -22.65
C CYS A 266 7.80 -8.81 -22.88
N ILE A 267 6.82 -8.21 -23.55
CA ILE A 267 5.56 -8.86 -23.96
C ILE A 267 5.38 -8.73 -25.47
N PRO A 268 4.67 -9.64 -26.15
CA PRO A 268 4.14 -9.34 -27.48
C PRO A 268 3.16 -8.16 -27.38
N PRO A 269 2.88 -7.44 -28.47
CA PRO A 269 1.94 -6.33 -28.50
C PRO A 269 0.48 -6.82 -28.39
N LEU A 270 0.14 -7.39 -27.23
CA LEU A 270 -1.11 -8.00 -26.87
C LEU A 270 -1.31 -7.86 -25.35
N LEU A 271 -2.51 -7.45 -24.93
CA LEU A 271 -2.93 -7.44 -23.53
C LEU A 271 -4.02 -8.50 -23.33
N THR A 272 -4.02 -9.12 -22.16
CA THR A 272 -4.94 -10.20 -21.77
C THR A 272 -5.65 -9.87 -20.48
N ASP A 273 -6.74 -10.59 -20.19
CA ASP A 273 -7.39 -10.60 -18.88
C ASP A 273 -8.00 -11.98 -18.59
N LEU A 274 -8.49 -12.19 -17.37
CA LEU A 274 -9.23 -13.38 -16.98
C LEU A 274 -10.72 -13.05 -16.80
N VAL A 275 -11.58 -13.69 -17.58
CA VAL A 275 -13.04 -13.50 -17.51
C VAL A 275 -13.71 -14.87 -17.49
N GLN A 276 -14.54 -15.14 -16.48
CA GLN A 276 -15.22 -16.43 -16.29
C GLN A 276 -14.27 -17.64 -16.37
N GLY A 277 -13.08 -17.52 -15.78
CA GLY A 277 -12.05 -18.57 -15.77
C GLY A 277 -11.34 -18.78 -17.11
N LYS A 278 -11.59 -17.95 -18.12
CA LYS A 278 -10.93 -18.00 -19.43
C LYS A 278 -10.00 -16.82 -19.62
N VAL A 279 -8.81 -17.10 -20.14
CA VAL A 279 -7.89 -16.04 -20.56
C VAL A 279 -8.42 -15.47 -21.87
N VAL A 280 -8.75 -14.19 -21.87
CA VAL A 280 -9.28 -13.49 -23.03
C VAL A 280 -8.33 -12.38 -23.46
N VAL A 281 -8.39 -12.01 -24.73
CA VAL A 281 -7.74 -10.82 -25.25
C VAL A 281 -8.44 -9.60 -24.67
N GLU A 282 -7.67 -8.75 -23.98
CA GLU A 282 -8.12 -7.42 -23.59
C GLU A 282 -7.92 -6.43 -24.74
N LYS A 283 -6.73 -6.46 -25.35
CA LYS A 283 -6.39 -5.57 -26.44
C LYS A 283 -5.34 -6.16 -27.37
N ALA A 284 -5.69 -6.32 -28.64
CA ALA A 284 -4.74 -6.56 -29.72
C ALA A 284 -4.06 -5.24 -30.10
N LEU A 285 -2.72 -5.18 -30.00
CA LEU A 285 -1.97 -3.96 -30.29
C LEU A 285 -1.11 -4.08 -31.57
N GLY A 286 -0.54 -5.27 -31.81
CA GLY A 286 0.32 -5.57 -32.95
C GLY A 286 -0.46 -5.79 -34.24
N GLN A 287 0.17 -5.43 -35.37
CA GLN A 287 -0.44 -5.59 -36.70
C GLN A 287 -0.75 -7.06 -37.00
N GLU A 288 0.10 -7.98 -36.56
CA GLU A 288 -0.06 -9.42 -36.72
C GLU A 288 -1.36 -9.95 -36.09
N PHE A 289 -1.78 -9.40 -34.95
CA PHE A 289 -3.03 -9.77 -34.29
C PHE A 289 -4.23 -9.16 -35.02
N LEU A 290 -4.10 -7.93 -35.52
CA LEU A 290 -5.15 -7.25 -36.28
C LEU A 290 -5.42 -7.93 -37.63
N ASP A 291 -4.36 -8.31 -38.35
CA ASP A 291 -4.44 -9.03 -39.62
C ASP A 291 -5.03 -10.42 -39.42
N ALA A 292 -4.69 -11.07 -38.30
CA ALA A 292 -5.32 -12.30 -37.84
C ALA A 292 -6.70 -12.09 -37.20
N GLY A 293 -7.33 -10.92 -37.35
CA GLY A 293 -8.70 -10.66 -36.93
C GLY A 293 -8.97 -10.85 -35.44
N ILE A 294 -7.94 -10.82 -34.59
CA ILE A 294 -8.03 -11.02 -33.14
C ILE A 294 -8.62 -9.77 -32.49
N ARG A 295 -9.60 -9.95 -31.61
CA ARG A 295 -10.37 -8.88 -30.97
C ARG A 295 -10.53 -9.12 -29.47
N ARG A 296 -10.97 -8.07 -28.78
CA ARG A 296 -11.33 -8.16 -27.35
C ARG A 296 -12.35 -9.28 -27.13
N GLY A 297 -12.11 -10.12 -26.13
CA GLY A 297 -12.98 -11.25 -25.79
C GLY A 297 -12.69 -12.56 -26.54
N ASP A 298 -11.78 -12.57 -27.52
CA ASP A 298 -11.26 -13.84 -28.07
C ASP A 298 -10.46 -14.58 -26.99
N GLU A 299 -10.58 -15.89 -26.93
CA GLU A 299 -9.94 -16.73 -25.90
C GLU A 299 -8.49 -17.05 -26.31
N VAL A 300 -7.53 -16.84 -25.41
CA VAL A 300 -6.14 -17.28 -25.58
C VAL A 300 -6.04 -18.73 -25.11
N LEU A 301 -5.57 -19.63 -25.97
CA LEU A 301 -5.51 -21.08 -25.69
C LEU A 301 -4.13 -21.53 -25.25
N SER A 302 -3.09 -21.08 -25.97
CA SER A 302 -1.71 -21.55 -25.75
C SER A 302 -0.67 -20.49 -26.12
N LEU A 303 0.52 -20.66 -25.55
CA LEU A 303 1.74 -19.90 -25.83
C LEU A 303 2.88 -20.91 -26.05
N ASP A 304 3.52 -20.83 -27.21
CA ASP A 304 4.59 -21.74 -27.65
C ASP A 304 4.22 -23.23 -27.52
N GLY A 305 2.97 -23.56 -27.84
CA GLY A 305 2.42 -24.92 -27.78
C GLY A 305 2.07 -25.42 -26.37
N VAL A 306 2.28 -24.60 -25.33
CA VAL A 306 1.87 -24.91 -23.95
C VAL A 306 0.53 -24.26 -23.67
N SER A 307 -0.44 -25.00 -23.11
CA SER A 307 -1.73 -24.41 -22.68
C SER A 307 -1.49 -23.17 -21.82
N ILE A 308 -2.22 -22.09 -22.09
CA ILE A 308 -2.00 -20.81 -21.41
C ILE A 308 -2.16 -20.92 -19.90
N SER A 309 -3.07 -21.80 -19.45
CA SER A 309 -3.30 -22.09 -18.03
C SER A 309 -2.10 -22.79 -17.39
N GLN A 310 -1.50 -23.76 -18.08
CA GLN A 310 -0.30 -24.46 -17.63
C GLN A 310 0.93 -23.55 -17.66
N TYR A 311 1.07 -22.72 -18.69
CA TYR A 311 2.12 -21.71 -18.76
C TYR A 311 2.02 -20.74 -17.57
N ALA A 312 0.82 -20.20 -17.31
CA ALA A 312 0.58 -19.32 -16.17
C ALA A 312 0.96 -19.98 -14.84
N ALA A 313 0.50 -21.22 -14.60
CA ALA A 313 0.75 -21.97 -13.37
C ALA A 313 2.24 -22.29 -13.14
N ASN A 314 2.98 -22.62 -14.20
CA ASN A 314 4.35 -23.13 -14.06
C ASN A 314 5.41 -22.03 -14.22
N ALA A 315 5.19 -21.06 -15.10
CA ALA A 315 6.21 -20.08 -15.48
C ALA A 315 6.04 -18.72 -14.80
N ILE A 316 4.79 -18.34 -14.47
CA ILE A 316 4.43 -16.97 -14.08
C ILE A 316 3.98 -16.87 -12.62
N LYS A 317 2.99 -17.66 -12.19
CA LYS A 317 2.48 -17.66 -10.80
C LYS A 317 3.57 -17.84 -9.73
N PRO A 318 4.58 -18.72 -9.90
CA PRO A 318 5.63 -18.90 -8.89
C PRO A 318 6.48 -17.65 -8.64
N LEU A 319 6.46 -16.65 -9.53
CA LEU A 319 7.25 -15.42 -9.42
C LEU A 319 6.53 -14.30 -8.66
N GLN A 320 5.34 -14.57 -8.15
CA GLN A 320 4.42 -13.59 -7.59
C GLN A 320 4.03 -14.00 -6.18
N ALA A 321 3.82 -13.02 -5.31
CA ALA A 321 3.26 -13.20 -4.00
C ALA A 321 1.90 -12.49 -3.95
N SER A 322 0.91 -13.16 -3.36
CA SER A 322 -0.44 -12.64 -3.18
C SER A 322 -1.09 -13.38 -2.02
N SER A 323 -1.84 -12.65 -1.19
CA SER A 323 -2.59 -13.25 -0.08
C SER A 323 -3.86 -13.96 -0.55
N THR A 324 -4.37 -13.66 -1.74
CA THR A 324 -5.60 -14.26 -2.28
C THR A 324 -5.38 -14.85 -3.68
N ALA A 325 -6.21 -15.84 -4.04
CA ALA A 325 -6.15 -16.50 -5.34
C ALA A 325 -6.62 -15.57 -6.49
N HIS A 326 -7.70 -14.83 -6.29
CA HIS A 326 -8.23 -13.91 -7.31
C HIS A 326 -7.30 -12.72 -7.57
N TYR A 327 -6.61 -12.20 -6.55
CA TYR A 327 -5.58 -11.19 -6.79
C TYR A 327 -4.35 -11.75 -7.51
N LEU A 328 -3.94 -12.99 -7.16
CA LEU A 328 -2.87 -13.67 -7.89
C LEU A 328 -3.24 -13.87 -9.36
N ASP A 329 -4.49 -14.24 -9.63
CA ASP A 329 -5.02 -14.37 -10.98
C ASP A 329 -5.04 -13.02 -11.71
N ARG A 330 -5.48 -11.95 -11.05
CA ARG A 330 -5.42 -10.59 -11.62
C ARG A 330 -3.99 -10.21 -12.00
N ILE A 331 -3.01 -10.34 -11.11
CA ILE A 331 -1.60 -10.05 -11.42
C ILE A 331 -1.12 -10.92 -12.59
N THR A 332 -1.42 -12.22 -12.54
CA THR A 332 -0.96 -13.20 -13.51
C THR A 332 -1.52 -12.90 -14.88
N TYR A 333 -2.84 -12.90 -15.05
CA TYR A 333 -3.48 -12.89 -16.36
C TYR A 333 -3.59 -11.49 -16.97
N HIS A 334 -3.64 -10.44 -16.15
CA HIS A 334 -3.76 -9.07 -16.63
C HIS A 334 -2.39 -8.38 -16.77
N TRP A 335 -1.46 -8.54 -15.82
CA TRP A 335 -0.19 -7.78 -15.83
C TRP A 335 1.03 -8.56 -16.30
N ARG A 336 1.12 -9.87 -16.03
CA ARG A 336 2.39 -10.62 -16.12
C ARG A 336 2.39 -11.76 -17.12
N LEU A 337 1.23 -12.15 -17.66
CA LEU A 337 1.05 -13.43 -18.35
C LEU A 337 2.03 -13.62 -19.50
N LEU A 338 2.25 -12.58 -20.30
CA LEU A 338 3.05 -12.70 -21.52
C LEU A 338 4.50 -12.23 -21.34
N GLU A 339 4.90 -11.87 -20.11
CA GLU A 339 6.26 -11.43 -19.80
C GLU A 339 7.28 -12.54 -20.09
N GLY A 340 8.42 -12.14 -20.63
CA GLY A 340 9.54 -13.03 -20.92
C GLY A 340 10.68 -12.31 -21.63
N PRO A 341 11.70 -13.06 -22.08
CA PRO A 341 12.80 -12.50 -22.85
C PRO A 341 12.33 -12.02 -24.23
N VAL A 342 12.99 -11.01 -24.78
CA VAL A 342 12.84 -10.60 -26.18
C VAL A 342 13.03 -11.81 -27.08
N GLY A 343 12.08 -12.03 -28.00
CA GLY A 343 12.14 -13.21 -28.86
C GLY A 343 10.79 -13.59 -29.47
N PRO A 344 10.81 -14.52 -30.44
CA PRO A 344 9.60 -14.99 -31.09
C PRO A 344 8.68 -15.68 -30.08
N VAL A 345 7.38 -15.58 -30.32
CA VAL A 345 6.34 -16.32 -29.61
C VAL A 345 5.24 -16.74 -30.57
N THR A 346 4.63 -17.88 -30.30
CA THR A 346 3.48 -18.38 -31.06
C THR A 346 2.28 -18.47 -30.14
N LEU A 347 1.20 -17.77 -30.47
CA LEU A 347 -0.04 -17.76 -29.70
C LEU A 347 -1.16 -18.43 -30.48
N GLU A 348 -1.97 -19.22 -29.78
CA GLU A 348 -3.19 -19.81 -30.34
C GLU A 348 -4.42 -19.17 -29.68
N PHE A 349 -5.42 -18.85 -30.49
CA PHE A 349 -6.65 -18.19 -30.05
C PHE A 349 -7.86 -18.98 -30.53
N ARG A 350 -8.93 -18.95 -29.73
CA ARG A 350 -10.29 -19.29 -30.18
C ARG A 350 -11.06 -17.99 -30.33
N ARG A 351 -11.39 -17.64 -31.57
CA ARG A 351 -12.23 -16.49 -31.87
C ARG A 351 -13.66 -16.71 -31.41
N ARG A 352 -14.40 -15.61 -31.28
CA ARG A 352 -15.83 -15.60 -30.93
C ARG A 352 -16.73 -16.40 -31.88
N ASP A 353 -16.33 -16.62 -33.13
CA ASP A 353 -17.04 -17.48 -34.11
C ASP A 353 -16.70 -18.99 -33.96
N GLY A 354 -15.83 -19.33 -33.00
CA GLY A 354 -15.35 -20.69 -32.73
C GLY A 354 -14.13 -21.09 -33.53
N GLN A 355 -13.65 -20.28 -34.49
CA GLN A 355 -12.46 -20.58 -35.27
C GLN A 355 -11.21 -20.53 -34.39
N VAL A 356 -10.36 -21.54 -34.50
CA VAL A 356 -9.04 -21.55 -33.88
C VAL A 356 -8.00 -21.00 -34.86
N VAL A 357 -7.21 -20.03 -34.40
CA VAL A 357 -6.20 -19.34 -35.22
C VAL A 357 -4.89 -19.25 -34.45
N GLN A 358 -3.80 -19.53 -35.13
CA GLN A 358 -2.45 -19.39 -34.63
C GLN A 358 -1.82 -18.11 -35.19
N VAL A 359 -1.16 -17.33 -34.34
CA VAL A 359 -0.47 -16.08 -34.70
C VAL A 359 0.97 -16.15 -34.22
N GLU A 360 1.90 -15.95 -35.16
CA GLU A 360 3.31 -15.73 -34.84
C GLU A 360 3.52 -14.26 -34.50
N SER A 361 4.18 -13.99 -33.37
CA SER A 361 4.47 -12.65 -32.88
C SER A 361 5.87 -12.64 -32.23
N ARG A 362 6.23 -11.53 -31.58
CA ARG A 362 7.50 -11.35 -30.90
C ARG A 362 7.32 -10.52 -29.64
N ARG A 363 7.94 -10.94 -28.53
CA ARG A 363 8.16 -10.09 -27.36
C ARG A 363 9.14 -8.98 -27.74
N ILE A 364 8.71 -7.72 -27.59
CA ILE A 364 9.46 -6.55 -28.06
C ILE A 364 10.09 -5.74 -26.92
N ALA A 365 11.24 -5.13 -27.20
CA ALA A 365 11.93 -4.23 -26.28
C ALA A 365 11.22 -2.87 -26.17
N GLY A 366 11.66 -2.04 -25.19
CA GLY A 366 10.99 -0.79 -24.82
C GLY A 366 10.97 0.26 -25.95
N ASP A 367 12.05 0.36 -26.70
CA ASP A 367 12.25 1.28 -27.84
C ASP A 367 11.40 0.90 -29.07
N GLU A 368 11.11 -0.39 -29.24
CA GLU A 368 10.32 -0.91 -30.36
C GLU A 368 8.82 -0.56 -30.26
N TRP A 369 8.30 -0.21 -29.08
CA TRP A 369 6.88 0.15 -28.86
C TRP A 369 6.41 1.38 -29.67
N SER A 370 7.37 2.19 -30.15
CA SER A 370 7.08 3.30 -31.06
C SER A 370 6.46 2.83 -32.38
N THR A 371 6.82 1.63 -32.84
CA THR A 371 6.38 1.04 -34.12
C THR A 371 5.03 0.31 -34.05
N VAL A 372 4.53 0.02 -32.84
CA VAL A 372 3.24 -0.66 -32.64
C VAL A 372 2.08 0.26 -33.08
N PRO A 373 1.17 -0.22 -33.95
CA PRO A 373 0.16 0.63 -34.60
C PRO A 373 -0.92 1.12 -33.63
N VAL A 374 -1.34 0.27 -32.68
CA VAL A 374 -2.33 0.65 -31.67
C VAL A 374 -1.61 0.99 -30.38
N LYS A 375 -1.93 2.15 -29.79
CA LYS A 375 -1.35 2.58 -28.51
C LYS A 375 -2.11 1.96 -27.33
N ARG A 376 -1.36 1.72 -26.25
CA ARG A 376 -1.94 1.34 -24.95
C ARG A 376 -2.85 2.46 -24.47
N ASP A 377 -3.91 2.09 -23.76
CA ASP A 377 -4.76 3.09 -23.12
C ASP A 377 -3.96 3.82 -22.02
N PRO A 378 -4.27 5.11 -21.79
CA PRO A 378 -3.66 5.81 -20.67
C PRO A 378 -4.03 5.13 -19.36
N SER A 379 -3.15 5.24 -18.36
CA SER A 379 -3.51 4.81 -17.01
C SER A 379 -4.77 5.54 -16.53
N PRO A 380 -5.63 4.88 -15.73
CA PRO A 380 -6.78 5.52 -15.12
C PRO A 380 -6.40 6.83 -14.43
N PRO A 381 -7.24 7.88 -14.51
CA PRO A 381 -6.95 9.14 -13.84
C PRO A 381 -6.91 8.91 -12.32
N SER A 382 -6.02 9.63 -11.63
CA SER A 382 -5.98 9.56 -10.16
C SER A 382 -7.29 10.01 -9.50
N TYR A 383 -8.05 10.87 -10.18
CA TYR A 383 -9.40 11.29 -9.81
C TYR A 383 -10.17 11.72 -11.06
N ALA A 384 -11.42 11.32 -11.16
CA ALA A 384 -12.38 11.85 -12.13
C ALA A 384 -13.77 11.98 -11.48
N PHE A 385 -14.53 13.00 -11.90
CA PHE A 385 -15.90 13.22 -11.48
C PHE A 385 -16.75 13.57 -12.70
N GLU A 386 -17.93 12.94 -12.79
CA GLU A 386 -18.95 13.28 -13.76
C GLU A 386 -20.35 13.03 -13.17
N MET A 387 -21.34 13.80 -13.64
CA MET A 387 -22.76 13.48 -13.44
C MET A 387 -23.20 12.52 -14.54
N ARG A 388 -23.69 11.33 -14.18
CA ARG A 388 -24.24 10.34 -15.11
C ARG A 388 -25.76 10.43 -15.09
N GLY A 389 -26.31 11.06 -16.12
CA GLY A 389 -27.70 11.52 -16.10
C GLY A 389 -27.87 12.71 -15.15
N ASP A 390 -29.11 12.97 -14.72
CA ASP A 390 -29.41 14.06 -13.78
C ASP A 390 -29.31 13.61 -12.30
N ASP A 391 -29.17 12.29 -12.05
CA ASP A 391 -29.44 11.71 -10.73
C ASP A 391 -28.21 11.15 -10.00
N ILE A 392 -27.14 10.76 -10.72
CA ILE A 392 -26.01 10.06 -10.12
C ILE A 392 -24.70 10.83 -10.29
N ALA A 393 -24.05 11.17 -9.19
CA ALA A 393 -22.65 11.57 -9.18
C ALA A 393 -21.77 10.31 -9.26
N TYR A 394 -20.90 10.25 -10.27
CA TYR A 394 -19.90 9.19 -10.41
C TYR A 394 -18.51 9.76 -10.15
N VAL A 395 -17.82 9.20 -9.17
CA VAL A 395 -16.48 9.63 -8.76
C VAL A 395 -15.52 8.44 -8.85
N GLN A 396 -14.55 8.51 -9.76
CA GLN A 396 -13.45 7.54 -9.80
C GLN A 396 -12.30 8.03 -8.93
N LEU A 397 -11.85 7.19 -8.01
CA LEU A 397 -10.67 7.44 -7.17
C LEU A 397 -9.59 6.43 -7.57
N GLY A 398 -8.74 6.77 -8.54
CA GLY A 398 -7.77 5.83 -9.13
C GLY A 398 -6.53 5.55 -8.27
N THR A 399 -6.27 6.34 -7.23
CA THR A 399 -5.15 6.12 -6.30
C THR A 399 -5.35 6.90 -5.00
N PHE A 400 -4.75 6.43 -3.91
CA PHE A 400 -4.54 7.19 -2.68
C PHE A 400 -3.07 7.60 -2.46
N GLY A 401 -2.22 7.43 -3.48
CA GLY A 401 -0.83 7.86 -3.46
C GLY A 401 -0.63 9.34 -3.79
N ASP A 402 -1.70 10.05 -4.16
CA ASP A 402 -1.72 11.45 -4.56
C ASP A 402 -2.66 12.24 -3.64
N ALA A 403 -2.11 13.08 -2.77
CA ALA A 403 -2.90 13.88 -1.83
C ALA A 403 -3.82 14.91 -2.51
N SER A 404 -3.60 15.22 -3.79
CA SER A 404 -4.50 16.10 -4.55
C SER A 404 -5.88 15.48 -4.79
N VAL A 405 -6.03 14.16 -4.64
CA VAL A 405 -7.30 13.44 -4.81
C VAL A 405 -8.34 13.97 -3.81
N THR A 406 -7.98 14.10 -2.52
CA THR A 406 -8.85 14.69 -1.50
C THR A 406 -9.24 16.12 -1.86
N ALA A 407 -8.27 16.97 -2.22
CA ALA A 407 -8.55 18.37 -2.58
C ALA A 407 -9.48 18.52 -3.80
N ARG A 408 -9.36 17.61 -4.78
CA ARG A 408 -10.24 17.57 -5.95
C ARG A 408 -11.65 17.12 -5.56
N PHE A 409 -11.77 16.07 -4.74
CA PHE A 409 -13.05 15.64 -4.21
C PHE A 409 -13.76 16.76 -3.45
N SER A 410 -13.08 17.41 -2.49
CA SER A 410 -13.67 18.49 -1.70
C SER A 410 -14.08 19.69 -2.57
N ARG A 411 -13.32 20.02 -3.63
CA ARG A 411 -13.69 21.09 -4.56
C ARG A 411 -14.99 20.76 -5.32
N ASP A 412 -15.11 19.52 -5.80
CA ASP A 412 -16.26 19.12 -6.62
C ASP A 412 -17.47 18.72 -5.75
N PHE A 413 -17.29 18.64 -4.44
CA PHE A 413 -18.29 18.18 -3.48
C PHE A 413 -19.61 18.97 -3.54
N ALA A 414 -19.53 20.28 -3.81
CA ALA A 414 -20.73 21.11 -3.97
C ALA A 414 -21.62 20.65 -5.14
N GLU A 415 -21.04 20.13 -6.22
CA GLU A 415 -21.79 19.55 -7.34
C GLU A 415 -22.19 18.10 -7.04
N ILE A 416 -21.29 17.30 -6.48
CA ILE A 416 -21.59 15.92 -6.06
C ILE A 416 -22.80 15.88 -5.13
N SER A 417 -22.88 16.80 -4.18
CA SER A 417 -23.96 16.88 -3.18
C SER A 417 -25.35 17.19 -3.75
N LYS A 418 -25.44 17.60 -5.03
CA LYS A 418 -26.73 17.83 -5.71
C LYS A 418 -27.32 16.53 -6.29
N ALA A 419 -26.52 15.49 -6.44
CA ALA A 419 -26.97 14.22 -6.98
C ALA A 419 -27.94 13.51 -6.03
N GLN A 420 -28.87 12.73 -6.58
CA GLN A 420 -29.73 11.85 -5.79
C GLN A 420 -28.92 10.71 -5.18
N ALA A 421 -27.95 10.17 -5.92
CA ALA A 421 -27.09 9.08 -5.49
C ALA A 421 -25.62 9.30 -5.87
N LEU A 422 -24.70 8.65 -5.14
CA LEU A 422 -23.27 8.72 -5.38
C LEU A 422 -22.69 7.31 -5.60
N ILE A 423 -21.92 7.16 -6.67
CA ILE A 423 -21.11 5.98 -6.94
C ILE A 423 -19.63 6.36 -6.86
N ILE A 424 -18.88 5.68 -5.99
CA ILE A 424 -17.42 5.80 -5.87
C ILE A 424 -16.77 4.58 -6.52
N ASP A 425 -15.93 4.77 -7.53
CA ASP A 425 -15.21 3.67 -8.19
C ASP A 425 -13.77 3.54 -7.68
N LEU A 426 -13.48 2.40 -7.05
CA LEU A 426 -12.16 1.99 -6.53
C LEU A 426 -11.58 0.77 -7.25
N ARG A 427 -12.20 0.30 -8.34
CA ARG A 427 -11.80 -0.95 -9.03
C ARG A 427 -10.34 -0.93 -9.48
N ASP A 428 -9.83 0.24 -9.86
CA ASP A 428 -8.44 0.45 -10.31
C ASP A 428 -7.50 1.00 -9.22
N ASN A 429 -7.95 1.14 -7.97
CA ASN A 429 -7.20 1.80 -6.91
C ASN A 429 -6.28 0.84 -6.15
N GLY A 430 -4.98 0.87 -6.49
CA GLY A 430 -3.94 0.09 -5.80
C GLY A 430 -3.53 0.60 -4.41
N GLY A 431 -4.19 1.64 -3.88
CA GLY A 431 -3.95 2.21 -2.57
C GLY A 431 -2.99 3.41 -2.56
N GLY A 432 -2.23 3.55 -1.46
CA GLY A 432 -1.41 4.72 -1.16
C GLY A 432 -1.42 5.03 0.34
N SER A 433 -1.90 6.22 0.73
CA SER A 433 -2.05 6.61 2.13
C SER A 433 -3.50 6.49 2.59
N SER A 434 -3.76 5.74 3.66
CA SER A 434 -5.12 5.49 4.18
C SER A 434 -5.85 6.79 4.55
N GLY A 435 -5.13 7.80 5.03
CA GLY A 435 -5.69 9.12 5.36
C GLY A 435 -6.35 9.84 4.17
N VAL A 436 -5.82 9.66 2.94
CA VAL A 436 -6.43 10.25 1.74
C VAL A 436 -7.83 9.68 1.51
N GLY A 437 -7.99 8.36 1.69
CA GLY A 437 -9.29 7.70 1.62
C GLY A 437 -10.22 8.11 2.75
N TRP A 438 -9.73 8.11 4.00
CA TRP A 438 -10.55 8.47 5.16
C TRP A 438 -11.03 9.91 5.14
N ASP A 439 -10.22 10.86 4.63
CA ASP A 439 -10.66 12.24 4.41
C ASP A 439 -11.83 12.33 3.41
N ILE A 440 -11.84 11.49 2.38
CA ILE A 440 -12.96 11.41 1.44
C ILE A 440 -14.17 10.77 2.11
N LEU A 441 -13.98 9.71 2.89
CA LEU A 441 -15.05 9.06 3.64
C LEU A 441 -15.70 10.01 4.67
N ALA A 442 -14.95 10.94 5.24
CA ALA A 442 -15.45 11.96 6.16
C ALA A 442 -16.52 12.88 5.55
N HIS A 443 -16.49 13.10 4.23
CA HIS A 443 -17.54 13.82 3.50
C HIS A 443 -18.82 13.01 3.28
N LEU A 444 -18.83 11.72 3.64
CA LEU A 444 -19.97 10.83 3.43
C LEU A 444 -20.78 10.61 4.72
N THR A 445 -20.37 11.17 5.85
CA THR A 445 -21.03 10.93 7.13
C THR A 445 -21.06 12.18 8.01
N ASP A 446 -22.01 12.23 8.94
CA ASP A 446 -22.18 13.29 9.94
C ASP A 446 -21.70 12.87 11.33
N ARG A 447 -21.07 11.70 11.45
CA ARG A 447 -20.51 11.19 12.71
C ARG A 447 -19.07 10.71 12.51
N PRO A 448 -18.19 10.91 13.50
CA PRO A 448 -16.89 10.25 13.50
C PRO A 448 -17.03 8.73 13.33
N PHE A 449 -16.04 8.11 12.68
CA PHE A 449 -16.06 6.68 12.35
C PHE A 449 -14.75 6.01 12.72
N GLU A 450 -14.78 4.72 13.02
CA GLU A 450 -13.57 3.95 13.32
C GLU A 450 -12.83 3.56 12.04
N VAL A 451 -11.51 3.74 12.02
CA VAL A 451 -10.65 3.28 10.93
C VAL A 451 -10.11 1.87 11.21
N THR A 452 -9.34 1.31 10.27
CA THR A 452 -8.79 -0.04 10.41
C THR A 452 -7.95 -0.20 11.69
N SER A 453 -8.14 -1.35 12.34
CA SER A 453 -7.23 -1.85 13.36
C SER A 453 -6.00 -2.48 12.68
N TRP A 454 -4.89 -2.67 13.39
CA TRP A 454 -3.71 -3.35 12.83
C TRP A 454 -2.86 -4.02 13.90
N ARG A 455 -2.02 -4.96 13.45
CA ARG A 455 -1.02 -5.63 14.30
C ARG A 455 0.33 -5.78 13.60
N THR A 456 1.39 -5.90 14.40
CA THR A 456 2.77 -6.14 13.94
C THR A 456 3.48 -7.12 14.88
N LEU A 457 4.51 -7.82 14.40
CA LEU A 457 5.29 -8.72 15.25
C LEU A 457 6.15 -7.93 16.24
N ARG A 458 6.12 -8.36 17.49
CA ARG A 458 7.02 -7.92 18.54
C ARG A 458 8.01 -9.04 18.86
N TYR A 459 9.10 -9.09 18.10
CA TYR A 459 10.17 -10.04 18.37
C TYR A 459 10.99 -9.62 19.61
N SER A 460 11.11 -10.52 20.58
CA SER A 460 12.01 -10.38 21.72
C SER A 460 12.89 -11.61 21.86
N ALA A 461 14.19 -11.45 21.63
CA ALA A 461 15.16 -12.52 21.79
C ALA A 461 15.20 -13.05 23.25
N VAL A 462 14.95 -12.18 24.23
CA VAL A 462 14.86 -12.57 25.65
C VAL A 462 13.64 -13.46 25.89
N GLN A 463 12.46 -13.06 25.39
CA GLN A 463 11.24 -13.86 25.51
C GLN A 463 11.40 -15.23 24.84
N ARG A 464 11.99 -15.26 23.63
CA ARG A 464 12.30 -16.51 22.94
C ARG A 464 13.30 -17.38 23.71
N ALA A 465 14.35 -16.80 24.30
CA ALA A 465 15.30 -17.54 25.12
C ALA A 465 14.66 -18.16 26.36
N TRP A 466 13.56 -17.57 26.84
CA TRP A 466 12.72 -18.11 27.92
C TRP A 466 11.64 -19.08 27.43
N GLY A 467 11.59 -19.39 26.14
CA GLY A 467 10.61 -20.33 25.57
C GLY A 467 9.22 -19.73 25.35
N HIS A 468 9.07 -18.40 25.40
CA HIS A 468 7.81 -17.73 25.11
C HIS A 468 7.60 -17.56 23.60
N ALA A 469 6.33 -17.60 23.19
CA ALA A 469 5.93 -17.34 21.82
C ALA A 469 6.23 -15.89 21.43
N THR A 470 6.42 -15.65 20.13
CA THR A 470 6.46 -14.28 19.59
C THR A 470 5.09 -13.63 19.80
N GLU A 471 5.09 -12.40 20.32
CA GLU A 471 3.87 -11.63 20.56
C GLU A 471 3.55 -10.72 19.37
N TYR A 472 2.28 -10.33 19.28
CA TYR A 472 1.85 -9.23 18.42
C TYR A 472 1.71 -7.95 19.24
N GLU A 473 2.14 -6.84 18.67
CA GLU A 473 1.74 -5.52 19.10
C GLU A 473 0.48 -5.13 18.31
N GLU A 474 -0.64 -5.01 19.02
CA GLU A 474 -1.95 -4.69 18.45
C GLU A 474 -2.32 -3.23 18.67
N HIS A 475 -2.98 -2.65 17.69
CA HIS A 475 -3.48 -1.28 17.69
C HIS A 475 -4.90 -1.27 17.19
N SER A 476 -5.83 -0.84 18.06
CA SER A 476 -7.22 -0.66 17.67
C SER A 476 -7.37 0.52 16.71
N GLY A 477 -8.37 0.42 15.83
CA GLY A 477 -8.85 1.50 14.99
C GLY A 477 -9.21 2.71 15.84
N HIS A 478 -8.71 3.89 15.45
CA HIS A 478 -9.06 5.13 16.13
C HIS A 478 -10.25 5.80 15.43
N MET A 479 -10.87 6.75 16.12
CA MET A 479 -11.92 7.57 15.53
C MET A 479 -11.32 8.60 14.56
N TRP A 480 -11.77 8.56 13.30
CA TRP A 480 -11.56 9.62 12.32
C TRP A 480 -12.72 10.61 12.39
N PRO A 481 -12.45 11.94 12.35
CA PRO A 481 -13.52 12.93 12.39
C PRO A 481 -14.37 12.89 11.10
N ALA A 482 -15.65 13.25 11.24
CA ALA A 482 -16.48 13.61 10.10
C ALA A 482 -16.14 15.03 9.61
N ASP A 483 -16.53 15.36 8.38
CA ASP A 483 -16.49 16.75 7.92
C ASP A 483 -17.75 17.50 8.41
N ASP A 484 -17.54 18.49 9.28
CA ASP A 484 -18.62 19.30 9.88
C ASP A 484 -19.24 20.31 8.88
N SER A 485 -18.63 20.54 7.71
CA SER A 485 -19.05 21.57 6.76
C SER A 485 -20.22 21.14 5.88
N ALA A 486 -20.14 19.94 5.29
CA ALA A 486 -21.20 19.33 4.47
C ALA A 486 -20.90 17.84 4.23
N HIS A 487 -21.96 17.01 4.22
CA HIS A 487 -21.86 15.58 3.95
C HIS A 487 -22.93 15.12 2.95
N PHE A 488 -22.61 14.07 2.19
CA PHE A 488 -23.53 13.53 1.19
C PHE A 488 -24.65 12.76 1.87
N LYS A 489 -25.90 13.16 1.65
CA LYS A 489 -27.08 12.59 2.31
C LYS A 489 -27.75 11.44 1.55
N GLY A 490 -27.56 11.37 0.24
CA GLY A 490 -28.15 10.32 -0.59
C GLY A 490 -27.53 8.93 -0.38
N PRO A 491 -28.09 7.89 -1.00
CA PRO A 491 -27.51 6.56 -1.01
C PRO A 491 -26.16 6.53 -1.75
N VAL A 492 -25.24 5.69 -1.26
CA VAL A 492 -23.88 5.56 -1.79
C VAL A 492 -23.61 4.10 -2.15
N ALA A 493 -23.00 3.86 -3.32
CA ALA A 493 -22.35 2.59 -3.62
C ALA A 493 -20.86 2.79 -3.88
N VAL A 494 -20.06 1.80 -3.52
CA VAL A 494 -18.64 1.74 -3.82
C VAL A 494 -18.39 0.56 -4.75
N LEU A 495 -17.84 0.83 -5.94
CA LEU A 495 -17.43 -0.20 -6.88
C LEU A 495 -16.05 -0.71 -6.48
N ILE A 496 -15.94 -2.01 -6.24
CA ILE A 496 -14.70 -2.68 -5.84
C ILE A 496 -14.34 -3.79 -6.83
N GLY A 497 -13.05 -4.12 -6.90
CA GLY A 497 -12.57 -5.21 -7.72
C GLY A 497 -11.27 -5.79 -7.20
N ASN A 498 -10.73 -6.81 -7.87
CA ASN A 498 -9.51 -7.49 -7.39
C ASN A 498 -8.28 -6.59 -7.30
N HIS A 499 -8.28 -5.42 -7.96
CA HIS A 499 -7.20 -4.44 -7.88
C HIS A 499 -7.45 -3.33 -6.83
N THR A 500 -8.62 -3.28 -6.20
CA THR A 500 -8.82 -2.51 -4.97
C THR A 500 -7.91 -3.09 -3.88
N PHE A 501 -6.86 -2.38 -3.51
CA PHE A 501 -5.73 -2.94 -2.77
C PHE A 501 -5.14 -1.97 -1.73
N SER A 502 -4.53 -2.49 -0.66
CA SER A 502 -3.81 -1.67 0.34
C SER A 502 -4.73 -0.60 0.97
N ALA A 503 -4.31 0.68 1.04
CA ALA A 503 -5.13 1.78 1.56
C ALA A 503 -6.54 1.91 0.93
N ALA A 504 -6.76 1.38 -0.29
CA ALA A 504 -8.11 1.33 -0.86
C ALA A 504 -9.00 0.31 -0.12
N GLU A 505 -8.43 -0.81 0.35
CA GLU A 505 -9.12 -1.75 1.23
C GLU A 505 -9.36 -1.14 2.61
N ASP A 506 -8.48 -0.28 3.12
CA ASP A 506 -8.71 0.43 4.39
C ASP A 506 -9.92 1.37 4.32
N PHE A 507 -10.14 2.03 3.16
CA PHE A 507 -11.35 2.79 2.89
C PHE A 507 -12.58 1.89 2.88
N VAL A 508 -12.52 0.78 2.15
CA VAL A 508 -13.64 -0.17 2.03
C VAL A 508 -13.99 -0.80 3.38
N ALA A 509 -13.00 -1.14 4.20
CA ALA A 509 -13.18 -1.69 5.53
C ALA A 509 -13.90 -0.69 6.46
N ALA A 510 -13.45 0.57 6.48
CA ALA A 510 -14.09 1.63 7.25
C ALA A 510 -15.51 1.92 6.73
N PHE A 511 -15.71 2.02 5.42
CA PHE A 511 -17.01 2.23 4.78
C PHE A 511 -18.02 1.13 5.13
N LYS A 512 -17.58 -0.14 5.13
CA LYS A 512 -18.41 -1.30 5.47
C LYS A 512 -18.82 -1.30 6.94
N VAL A 513 -17.90 -1.04 7.86
CA VAL A 513 -18.21 -0.98 9.31
C VAL A 513 -19.05 0.26 9.67
N LEU A 514 -18.87 1.37 8.94
CA LEU A 514 -19.70 2.56 9.05
C LEU A 514 -21.15 2.31 8.62
N ASP A 515 -21.41 1.20 7.91
CA ASP A 515 -22.70 0.86 7.31
C ASP A 515 -23.20 1.98 6.40
N ARG A 516 -22.30 2.55 5.59
CA ARG A 516 -22.60 3.75 4.79
C ARG A 516 -23.33 3.45 3.49
N GLY A 517 -23.20 2.25 2.95
CA GLY A 517 -23.82 1.89 1.67
C GLY A 517 -23.34 0.56 1.13
N LEU A 518 -23.59 0.32 -0.16
CA LEU A 518 -23.35 -0.99 -0.79
C LEU A 518 -21.95 -1.07 -1.41
N LEU A 519 -21.30 -2.22 -1.23
CA LEU A 519 -20.15 -2.64 -2.01
C LEU A 519 -20.62 -3.47 -3.21
N VAL A 520 -20.24 -3.08 -4.43
CA VAL A 520 -20.68 -3.75 -5.66
C VAL A 520 -19.46 -4.10 -6.53
N GLY A 521 -19.40 -5.32 -7.07
CA GLY A 521 -18.31 -5.72 -7.96
C GLY A 521 -17.68 -7.06 -7.58
N GLU A 522 -16.35 -7.11 -7.47
CA GLU A 522 -15.60 -8.33 -7.15
C GLU A 522 -14.85 -8.17 -5.81
N PRO A 523 -14.43 -9.26 -5.15
CA PRO A 523 -13.63 -9.16 -3.92
C PRO A 523 -12.35 -8.34 -4.11
N THR A 524 -11.98 -7.55 -3.10
CA THR A 524 -10.74 -6.77 -3.08
C THR A 524 -9.50 -7.67 -3.02
N GLY A 525 -8.30 -7.11 -3.25
CA GLY A 525 -7.09 -7.93 -3.38
C GLY A 525 -6.66 -8.70 -2.12
N GLY A 526 -7.09 -8.26 -0.93
CA GLY A 526 -6.92 -8.98 0.33
C GLY A 526 -5.50 -8.99 0.87
N SER A 527 -4.67 -8.02 0.49
CA SER A 527 -3.34 -7.85 1.08
C SER A 527 -3.17 -6.37 1.38
N THR A 528 -3.54 -5.94 2.59
CA THR A 528 -3.23 -4.61 3.10
C THR A 528 -2.19 -4.70 4.21
N GLY A 529 -1.36 -3.67 4.33
CA GLY A 529 -0.25 -3.67 5.26
C GLY A 529 0.78 -2.59 4.98
N GLN A 530 1.83 -2.60 5.79
CA GLN A 530 2.98 -1.71 5.65
C GLN A 530 4.17 -2.52 5.13
N PRO A 531 4.60 -2.34 3.87
CA PRO A 531 5.81 -2.97 3.38
C PRO A 531 7.05 -2.25 3.93
N LEU A 532 7.99 -3.01 4.48
CA LEU A 532 9.37 -2.60 4.71
C LEU A 532 10.16 -2.88 3.43
N ALA A 533 10.74 -1.84 2.81
CA ALA A 533 11.57 -1.97 1.62
C ALA A 533 13.06 -1.92 1.97
N PHE A 534 13.87 -2.71 1.28
CA PHE A 534 15.32 -2.79 1.47
C PHE A 534 16.05 -3.11 0.16
N ASP A 535 17.26 -2.58 0.02
CA ASP A 535 18.10 -2.75 -1.17
C ASP A 535 18.68 -4.18 -1.24
N LEU A 536 18.85 -4.69 -2.46
CA LEU A 536 19.48 -5.97 -2.75
C LEU A 536 20.76 -5.77 -3.58
N PRO A 537 21.75 -6.69 -3.46
CA PRO A 537 22.92 -6.69 -4.33
C PRO A 537 22.55 -6.71 -5.81
N GLY A 538 23.27 -5.93 -6.62
CA GLY A 538 22.98 -5.75 -8.04
C GLY A 538 21.98 -4.65 -8.37
N GLY A 539 21.63 -3.78 -7.40
CA GLY A 539 20.87 -2.54 -7.63
C GLY A 539 19.35 -2.68 -7.70
N GLY A 540 18.81 -3.87 -7.42
CA GLY A 540 17.39 -4.09 -7.18
C GLY A 540 17.03 -3.90 -5.70
N TRP A 541 15.78 -4.19 -5.36
CA TRP A 541 15.27 -4.08 -3.99
C TRP A 541 14.18 -5.11 -3.74
N ALA A 542 13.91 -5.41 -2.47
CA ALA A 542 12.78 -6.21 -2.04
C ALA A 542 11.94 -5.47 -1.00
N ARG A 543 10.72 -5.94 -0.81
CA ARG A 543 9.85 -5.53 0.29
C ARG A 543 9.20 -6.72 0.96
N ILE A 544 8.95 -6.59 2.25
CA ILE A 544 8.24 -7.56 3.09
C ILE A 544 7.18 -6.82 3.92
N THR A 545 6.00 -7.39 4.04
CA THR A 545 4.91 -6.87 4.88
C THR A 545 5.30 -6.96 6.36
N VAL A 546 5.23 -5.85 7.08
CA VAL A 546 5.55 -5.79 8.53
C VAL A 546 4.38 -5.33 9.40
N LYS A 547 3.22 -5.03 8.79
CA LYS A 547 1.97 -4.65 9.44
C LYS A 547 0.83 -5.40 8.75
N ARG A 548 -0.08 -6.00 9.50
CA ARG A 548 -1.33 -6.59 9.00
C ARG A 548 -2.48 -5.73 9.49
N ASP A 549 -3.26 -5.15 8.58
CA ASP A 549 -4.48 -4.45 8.96
C ASP A 549 -5.64 -5.44 9.12
N LEU A 550 -6.64 -4.97 9.86
CA LEU A 550 -7.86 -5.67 10.24
C LEU A 550 -9.02 -4.69 10.02
N TYR A 551 -10.24 -5.20 9.98
CA TYR A 551 -11.41 -4.33 10.10
C TYR A 551 -11.35 -3.53 11.41
N PRO A 552 -12.03 -2.37 11.49
CA PRO A 552 -12.13 -1.60 12.73
C PRO A 552 -12.49 -2.47 13.96
N ASN A 553 -13.43 -3.41 13.80
CA ASN A 553 -13.86 -4.35 14.84
C ASN A 553 -12.85 -5.48 15.18
N GLY A 554 -11.65 -5.48 14.57
CA GLY A 554 -10.58 -6.45 14.81
C GLY A 554 -10.69 -7.76 14.02
N THR A 555 -11.73 -7.94 13.21
CA THR A 555 -11.84 -9.12 12.33
C THR A 555 -10.90 -9.02 11.13
N ASP A 556 -10.48 -10.17 10.61
CA ASP A 556 -9.49 -10.24 9.54
C ASP A 556 -10.11 -10.13 8.14
N PHE A 557 -9.38 -9.50 7.23
CA PHE A 557 -9.66 -9.57 5.79
C PHE A 557 -8.39 -9.80 4.95
N VAL A 558 -7.20 -9.76 5.55
CA VAL A 558 -5.97 -10.11 4.85
C VAL A 558 -5.97 -11.61 4.61
N GLY A 559 -5.63 -12.05 3.40
CA GLY A 559 -5.74 -13.46 3.00
C GLY A 559 -7.12 -13.89 2.51
N VAL A 560 -8.12 -13.01 2.62
CA VAL A 560 -9.50 -13.27 2.16
C VAL A 560 -9.93 -12.26 1.11
N GLY A 561 -9.63 -10.97 1.34
CA GLY A 561 -10.24 -9.86 0.62
C GLY A 561 -11.56 -9.43 1.26
N ILE A 562 -11.98 -8.21 0.99
CA ILE A 562 -13.29 -7.68 1.36
C ILE A 562 -14.27 -8.05 0.26
N HIS A 563 -15.29 -8.84 0.62
CA HIS A 563 -16.31 -9.25 -0.32
C HIS A 563 -17.33 -8.13 -0.58
N PRO A 564 -17.80 -7.98 -1.84
CA PRO A 564 -18.90 -7.10 -2.17
C PRO A 564 -20.19 -7.60 -1.54
N ASP A 565 -21.12 -6.69 -1.26
CA ASP A 565 -22.47 -7.03 -0.87
C ASP A 565 -23.28 -7.53 -2.08
N VAL A 566 -22.92 -7.04 -3.28
CA VAL A 566 -23.45 -7.51 -4.57
C VAL A 566 -22.30 -7.91 -5.49
N LEU A 567 -22.10 -9.21 -5.65
CA LEU A 567 -21.13 -9.77 -6.61
C LEU A 567 -21.60 -9.49 -8.04
N VAL A 568 -20.71 -8.91 -8.85
CA VAL A 568 -20.95 -8.65 -10.28
C VAL A 568 -19.73 -9.08 -11.08
N GLU A 569 -19.91 -10.11 -11.90
CA GLU A 569 -18.88 -10.63 -12.80
C GLU A 569 -19.39 -10.50 -14.25
N PRO A 570 -18.68 -9.80 -15.15
CA PRO A 570 -19.08 -9.69 -16.54
C PRO A 570 -19.01 -11.04 -17.23
N THR A 571 -19.99 -11.32 -18.10
CA THR A 571 -19.84 -12.35 -19.12
C THR A 571 -18.76 -11.94 -20.13
N ILE A 572 -18.22 -12.91 -20.88
CA ILE A 572 -17.24 -12.62 -21.94
C ILE A 572 -17.84 -11.68 -23.00
N ASP A 573 -19.14 -11.77 -23.27
CA ASP A 573 -19.85 -10.95 -24.24
C ASP A 573 -19.92 -9.50 -23.77
N GLU A 574 -20.37 -9.28 -22.53
CA GLU A 574 -20.40 -7.96 -21.90
C GLU A 574 -19.01 -7.34 -21.80
N TYR A 575 -18.00 -8.17 -21.47
CA TYR A 575 -16.61 -7.76 -21.47
C TYR A 575 -16.14 -7.35 -22.87
N ALA A 576 -16.40 -8.16 -23.90
CA ALA A 576 -16.03 -7.87 -25.28
C ALA A 576 -16.65 -6.56 -25.78
N GLU A 577 -17.90 -6.30 -25.41
CA GLU A 577 -18.67 -5.10 -25.77
C GLU A 577 -18.34 -3.86 -24.93
N ARG A 578 -17.46 -3.98 -23.92
CA ARG A 578 -17.11 -2.91 -22.97
C ARG A 578 -18.30 -2.41 -22.14
N LEU A 579 -19.22 -3.30 -21.79
CA LEU A 579 -20.34 -2.95 -20.92
C LEU A 579 -19.87 -2.85 -19.46
N ASP A 580 -20.04 -1.68 -18.84
CA ASP A 580 -19.78 -1.50 -17.41
C ASP A 580 -20.96 -2.05 -16.59
N VAL A 581 -21.04 -3.37 -16.48
CA VAL A 581 -22.11 -4.08 -15.77
C VAL A 581 -22.12 -3.78 -14.27
N THR A 582 -20.96 -3.54 -13.67
CA THR A 582 -20.83 -3.21 -12.24
C THR A 582 -21.44 -1.85 -11.96
N TRP A 583 -21.13 -0.84 -12.79
CA TRP A 583 -21.77 0.48 -12.67
C TRP A 583 -23.28 0.41 -12.89
N ARG A 584 -23.74 -0.28 -13.95
CA ARG A 584 -25.18 -0.42 -14.23
C ARG A 584 -25.91 -1.02 -13.05
N ARG A 585 -25.34 -2.10 -12.48
CA ARG A 585 -25.96 -2.78 -11.34
C ARG A 585 -26.02 -1.88 -10.10
N ALA A 586 -24.97 -1.13 -9.82
CA ALA A 586 -24.97 -0.17 -8.72
C ALA A 586 -26.01 0.96 -8.95
N ALA A 587 -26.07 1.51 -10.16
CA ALA A 587 -27.03 2.56 -10.51
C ALA A 587 -28.49 2.09 -10.36
N GLU A 588 -28.81 0.87 -10.82
CA GLU A 588 -30.13 0.26 -10.63
C GLU A 588 -30.50 0.14 -9.15
N LEU A 589 -29.56 -0.29 -8.30
CA LEU A 589 -29.81 -0.48 -6.88
C LEU A 589 -30.01 0.84 -6.12
N LEU A 590 -29.30 1.90 -6.51
CA LEU A 590 -29.40 3.20 -5.84
C LEU A 590 -30.63 4.01 -6.26
N LEU A 591 -31.23 3.73 -7.42
CA LEU A 591 -32.41 4.43 -7.95
C LEU A 591 -33.73 3.63 -7.80
N ALA A 592 -33.66 2.43 -7.23
CA ALA A 592 -34.84 1.58 -7.00
C ALA A 592 -35.61 1.92 -5.71
N ASP A 593 -35.03 2.75 -4.85
CA ASP A 593 -35.62 3.32 -3.63
C ASP A 593 -36.02 4.79 -3.85
#